data_AF-A0A350KP75-F1
#
_entry.id   AF-A0A350KP75-F1
#
_cell.length_a   1.000
_cell.length_b   1.000
_cell.length_c   1.000
_cell.angle_alpha   90.00
_cell.angle_beta   90.00
_cell.angle_gamma   90.00
#
_symmetry.space_group_name_H-M   'P 1'
#
loop_
_entity.id
_entity.type
_entity.pdbx_description
1 polymer ?
#
loop_
_entity_poly.entity_id
_entity_poly.type
_entity_poly.pdbx_seq_one_letter_code
_entity_poly.pdbx_strand_id
1 'polypeptide(L)'
;MTFDFSQKTESDLIAERSALLARPAVDASALHALESEAVRRLNAYLAGAEEIDSDDAPLFYGFIKVFSETDDAALRLCAKKAEAKITPLLKRFDRDAGFDDLADLTAETVERNIADLDSFERIDPFEHADGKLVLPQFAAVERVLDNVEIVDDDGNADAESGESFKETVVETARIKTYMRLCVSEAEITRETYLDLLQAEMEKALVVLFMMDKTSDALPLDAAKVEQIHSEFQKLLDVLD
;
A
#
# COMPACT_ATOMS: atom_id res chain seq x y z
N MET A 1 -2.62 29.46 -28.19
CA MET A 1 -2.35 29.12 -26.78
C MET A 1 -1.56 27.83 -26.81
N THR A 2 -0.39 27.76 -26.17
CA THR A 2 0.43 26.54 -26.16
C THR A 2 0.13 25.82 -24.85
N PHE A 3 -0.45 24.62 -24.93
CA PHE A 3 -0.66 23.77 -23.77
C PHE A 3 0.63 22.98 -23.51
N ASP A 4 1.15 23.05 -22.30
CA ASP A 4 2.33 22.28 -21.86
C ASP A 4 1.93 21.43 -20.67
N PHE A 5 2.05 20.11 -20.85
CA PHE A 5 1.73 19.11 -19.85
C PHE A 5 2.96 18.34 -19.37
N SER A 6 4.16 18.76 -19.77
CA SER A 6 5.42 18.03 -19.51
C SER A 6 5.76 17.90 -18.02
N GLN A 7 5.31 18.84 -17.18
CA GLN A 7 5.58 18.88 -15.74
C GLN A 7 4.52 18.17 -14.88
N LYS A 8 3.46 17.63 -15.49
CA LYS A 8 2.36 16.99 -14.75
C LYS A 8 2.70 15.56 -14.35
N THR A 9 2.13 15.07 -13.27
CA THR A 9 2.19 13.63 -12.94
C THR A 9 1.18 12.83 -13.78
N GLU A 10 1.29 11.51 -13.79
CA GLU A 10 0.33 10.58 -14.40
C GLU A 10 -1.09 10.86 -13.89
N SER A 11 -1.23 11.04 -12.57
CA SER A 11 -2.49 11.40 -11.90
C SER A 11 -3.04 12.74 -12.39
N ASP A 12 -2.18 13.74 -12.55
CA ASP A 12 -2.59 15.05 -13.09
C ASP A 12 -3.06 14.93 -14.54
N LEU A 13 -2.40 14.11 -15.37
CA LEU A 13 -2.80 13.91 -16.77
C LEU A 13 -4.15 13.18 -16.88
N ILE A 14 -4.41 12.20 -16.00
CA ILE A 14 -5.73 11.53 -15.90
C ILE A 14 -6.82 12.54 -15.52
N ALA A 15 -6.55 13.38 -14.51
CA ALA A 15 -7.49 14.40 -14.05
C ALA A 15 -7.77 15.44 -15.15
N GLU A 16 -6.75 15.90 -15.86
CA GLU A 16 -6.89 16.84 -16.98
C GLU A 16 -7.69 16.24 -18.14
N ARG A 17 -7.46 14.96 -18.49
CA ARG A 17 -8.26 14.28 -19.53
C ARG A 17 -9.73 14.26 -19.13
N SER A 18 -10.01 13.86 -17.90
CA SER A 18 -11.39 13.80 -17.37
C SER A 18 -12.04 15.18 -17.38
N ALA A 19 -11.32 16.22 -16.93
CA ALA A 19 -11.78 17.59 -16.92
C ALA A 19 -12.03 18.16 -18.32
N LEU A 20 -11.21 17.80 -19.31
CA LEU A 20 -11.40 18.22 -20.71
C LEU A 20 -12.62 17.55 -21.36
N LEU A 21 -12.81 16.25 -21.13
CA LEU A 21 -13.92 15.49 -21.69
C LEU A 21 -15.26 15.84 -21.05
N ALA A 22 -15.28 16.29 -19.79
CA ALA A 22 -16.48 16.75 -19.10
C ALA A 22 -17.00 18.12 -19.58
N ARG A 23 -16.24 18.85 -20.41
CA ARG A 23 -16.65 20.18 -20.89
C ARG A 23 -17.76 20.06 -21.94
N PRO A 24 -18.75 20.98 -21.95
CA PRO A 24 -19.81 21.01 -22.97
C PRO A 24 -19.28 21.10 -24.41
N ALA A 25 -18.10 21.71 -24.59
CA ALA A 25 -17.35 21.71 -25.83
C ALA A 25 -15.89 21.33 -25.51
N VAL A 26 -15.45 20.19 -26.04
CA VAL A 26 -14.10 19.68 -25.86
C VAL A 26 -13.12 20.55 -26.66
N ASP A 27 -12.11 21.09 -25.98
CA ASP A 27 -11.00 21.79 -26.64
C ASP A 27 -10.09 20.76 -27.30
N ALA A 28 -10.28 20.55 -28.60
CA ALA A 28 -9.52 19.57 -29.38
C ALA A 28 -8.00 19.86 -29.39
N SER A 29 -7.60 21.14 -29.28
CA SER A 29 -6.17 21.49 -29.23
C SER A 29 -5.55 21.11 -27.89
N ALA A 30 -6.27 21.32 -26.80
CA ALA A 30 -5.83 20.90 -25.47
C ALA A 30 -5.80 19.37 -25.35
N LEU A 31 -6.84 18.69 -25.84
CA LEU A 31 -6.90 17.23 -25.83
C LEU A 31 -5.76 16.61 -26.64
N HIS A 32 -5.49 17.13 -27.84
CA HIS A 32 -4.40 16.63 -28.67
C HIS A 32 -3.02 16.84 -28.02
N ALA A 33 -2.79 17.99 -27.38
CA ALA A 33 -1.55 18.24 -26.64
C ALA A 33 -1.39 17.28 -25.45
N LEU A 34 -2.48 16.97 -24.74
CA LEU A 34 -2.50 16.01 -23.64
C LEU A 34 -2.18 14.58 -24.14
N GLU A 35 -2.82 14.16 -25.23
CA GLU A 35 -2.60 12.85 -25.85
C GLU A 35 -1.18 12.72 -26.40
N SER A 36 -0.61 13.79 -26.94
CA SER A 36 0.78 13.82 -27.40
C SER A 36 1.77 13.61 -26.25
N GLU A 37 1.51 14.24 -25.09
CA GLU A 37 2.31 14.00 -23.89
C GLU A 37 2.15 12.56 -23.38
N ALA A 38 0.93 12.01 -23.44
CA ALA A 38 0.72 10.61 -23.07
C ALA A 38 1.48 9.64 -24.00
N VAL A 39 1.47 9.88 -25.31
CA VAL A 39 2.28 9.13 -26.29
C VAL A 39 3.77 9.21 -25.93
N ARG A 40 4.27 10.40 -25.55
CA ARG A 40 5.68 10.59 -25.18
C ARG A 40 6.07 9.69 -24.00
N ARG A 41 5.27 9.67 -22.92
CA ARG A 41 5.54 8.86 -21.72
C ARG A 41 5.44 7.37 -21.98
N LEU A 42 4.38 6.93 -22.66
CA LEU A 42 4.24 5.52 -23.01
C LEU A 42 5.41 5.03 -23.88
N ASN A 43 5.90 5.86 -24.80
CA ASN A 43 7.09 5.52 -25.58
C ASN A 43 8.38 5.51 -24.76
N ALA A 44 8.54 6.44 -23.80
CA ALA A 44 9.68 6.44 -22.89
C ALA A 44 9.71 5.16 -22.03
N TYR A 45 8.57 4.80 -21.45
CA TYR A 45 8.40 3.53 -20.73
C TYR A 45 8.68 2.32 -21.62
N LEU A 46 8.08 2.26 -22.81
CA LEU A 46 8.28 1.14 -23.75
C LEU A 46 9.75 0.98 -24.16
N ALA A 47 10.45 2.09 -24.38
CA ALA A 47 11.88 2.12 -24.70
C ALA A 47 12.80 1.81 -23.50
N GLY A 48 12.27 1.79 -22.26
CA GLY A 48 13.06 1.61 -21.04
C GLY A 48 13.84 2.87 -20.64
N ALA A 49 13.44 4.04 -21.14
CA ALA A 49 14.00 5.31 -20.69
C ALA A 49 13.37 5.80 -19.38
N GLU A 50 12.20 5.25 -19.05
CA GLU A 50 11.47 5.48 -17.81
C GLU A 50 11.17 4.10 -17.22
N GLU A 51 11.75 3.81 -16.06
CA GLU A 51 11.49 2.59 -15.31
C GLU A 51 10.35 2.84 -14.33
N ILE A 52 9.48 1.84 -14.21
CA ILE A 52 8.34 1.85 -13.29
C ILE A 52 8.57 0.71 -12.32
N ASP A 53 8.68 1.04 -11.03
CA ASP A 53 8.79 0.06 -9.98
C ASP A 53 7.46 -0.70 -9.81
N SER A 54 7.51 -1.91 -9.23
CA SER A 54 6.30 -2.72 -9.01
C SER A 54 5.25 -1.97 -8.19
N ASP A 55 5.71 -1.14 -7.27
CA ASP A 55 4.92 -0.37 -6.35
C ASP A 55 4.08 0.72 -7.03
N ASP A 56 4.63 1.34 -8.08
CA ASP A 56 3.96 2.36 -8.89
C ASP A 56 3.19 1.77 -10.07
N ALA A 57 3.32 0.45 -10.30
CA ALA A 57 2.70 -0.23 -11.43
C ALA A 57 1.16 -0.05 -11.47
N PRO A 58 0.40 -0.12 -10.36
CA PRO A 58 -1.05 0.13 -10.40
C PRO A 58 -1.41 1.54 -10.86
N LEU A 59 -0.68 2.56 -10.39
CA LEU A 59 -0.91 3.95 -10.76
C LEU A 59 -0.62 4.17 -12.25
N PHE A 60 0.53 3.68 -12.72
CA PHE A 60 0.93 3.77 -14.12
C PHE A 60 -0.01 2.95 -15.03
N TYR A 61 -0.53 1.82 -14.55
CA TYR A 61 -1.56 1.06 -15.25
C TYR A 61 -2.87 1.85 -15.39
N GLY A 62 -3.30 2.58 -14.33
CA GLY A 62 -4.44 3.49 -14.40
C GLY A 62 -4.28 4.53 -15.52
N PHE A 63 -3.09 5.11 -15.63
CA PHE A 63 -2.73 6.01 -16.73
C PHE A 63 -2.84 5.34 -18.11
N ILE A 64 -2.27 4.13 -18.27
CA ILE A 64 -2.37 3.35 -19.52
C ILE A 64 -3.84 3.12 -19.89
N LYS A 65 -4.70 2.73 -18.94
CA LYS A 65 -6.11 2.44 -19.21
C LYS A 65 -6.87 3.68 -19.66
N VAL A 66 -6.71 4.80 -18.94
CA VAL A 66 -7.37 6.06 -19.27
C VAL A 66 -7.00 6.53 -20.69
N PHE A 67 -5.73 6.45 -21.06
CA PHE A 67 -5.29 6.86 -22.41
C PHE A 67 -5.47 5.77 -23.48
N SER A 68 -5.84 4.55 -23.13
CA SER A 68 -6.25 3.52 -24.10
C SER A 68 -7.64 3.76 -24.70
N GLU A 69 -8.48 4.54 -24.00
CA GLU A 69 -9.85 4.88 -24.39
C GLU A 69 -9.93 6.08 -25.36
N THR A 70 -8.79 6.59 -25.83
CA THR A 70 -8.73 7.65 -26.84
C THR A 70 -9.25 7.16 -28.21
N ASP A 71 -9.63 8.11 -29.06
CA ASP A 71 -9.89 7.89 -30.49
C ASP A 71 -8.60 7.80 -31.33
N ASP A 72 -7.45 8.27 -30.81
CA ASP A 72 -6.14 8.21 -31.47
C ASP A 72 -5.63 6.76 -31.57
N ALA A 73 -5.52 6.25 -32.80
CA ALA A 73 -5.10 4.88 -33.07
C ALA A 73 -3.64 4.59 -32.68
N ALA A 74 -2.75 5.59 -32.78
CA ALA A 74 -1.34 5.44 -32.43
C ALA A 74 -1.17 5.38 -30.92
N LEU A 75 -1.86 6.25 -30.18
CA LEU A 75 -1.87 6.23 -28.72
C LEU A 75 -2.51 4.94 -28.19
N ARG A 76 -3.64 4.50 -28.75
CA ARG A 76 -4.26 3.21 -28.39
C ARG A 76 -3.32 2.03 -28.59
N LEU A 77 -2.57 2.02 -29.69
CA LEU A 77 -1.57 0.99 -29.95
C LEU A 77 -0.39 1.05 -28.96
N CYS A 78 0.07 2.24 -28.59
CA CYS A 78 1.10 2.43 -27.57
C CYS A 78 0.62 1.92 -26.21
N ALA A 79 -0.59 2.29 -25.81
CA ALA A 79 -1.21 1.85 -24.56
C ALA A 79 -1.33 0.33 -24.49
N LYS A 80 -1.78 -0.33 -25.56
CA LYS A 80 -1.84 -1.81 -25.62
C LYS A 80 -0.47 -2.48 -25.44
N LYS A 81 0.58 -1.91 -26.02
CA LYS A 81 1.95 -2.42 -25.85
C LYS A 81 2.44 -2.19 -24.42
N ALA A 82 2.15 -1.02 -23.85
CA ALA A 82 2.53 -0.69 -22.48
C ALA A 82 1.81 -1.58 -21.46
N GLU A 83 0.51 -1.86 -21.68
CA GLU A 83 -0.29 -2.81 -20.89
C GLU A 83 0.36 -4.21 -20.88
N ALA A 84 0.78 -4.72 -22.03
CA ALA A 84 1.47 -6.00 -22.09
C ALA A 84 2.82 -5.97 -21.35
N LYS A 85 3.56 -4.86 -21.40
CA LYS A 85 4.87 -4.70 -20.75
C LYS A 85 4.74 -4.56 -19.22
N ILE A 86 3.69 -3.89 -18.72
CA ILE A 86 3.47 -3.67 -17.29
C ILE A 86 2.83 -4.87 -16.58
N THR A 87 2.14 -5.75 -17.32
CA THR A 87 1.44 -6.92 -16.75
C THR A 87 2.31 -7.76 -15.80
N PRO A 88 3.58 -8.08 -16.10
CA PRO A 88 4.43 -8.82 -15.15
C PRO A 88 4.74 -8.05 -13.86
N LEU A 89 4.83 -6.72 -13.92
CA LEU A 89 5.02 -5.86 -12.73
C LEU A 89 3.75 -5.82 -11.88
N LEU A 90 2.57 -5.74 -12.50
CA LEU A 90 1.28 -5.83 -11.78
C LEU A 90 1.14 -7.17 -11.06
N LYS A 91 1.48 -8.29 -11.72
CA LYS A 91 1.49 -9.60 -11.06
C LYS A 91 2.49 -9.70 -9.90
N ARG A 92 3.57 -8.94 -9.95
CA ARG A 92 4.53 -8.87 -8.85
C ARG A 92 3.98 -8.03 -7.70
N PHE A 93 3.36 -6.90 -8.02
CA PHE A 93 2.63 -6.09 -7.04
C PHE A 93 1.56 -6.91 -6.33
N ASP A 94 0.74 -7.63 -7.10
CA ASP A 94 -0.30 -8.49 -6.55
C ASP A 94 0.32 -9.52 -5.59
N ARG A 95 1.44 -10.16 -5.96
CA ARG A 95 2.14 -11.12 -5.09
C ARG A 95 2.63 -10.52 -3.80
N ASP A 96 3.33 -9.42 -3.91
CA ASP A 96 3.96 -8.74 -2.77
C ASP A 96 2.87 -8.19 -1.82
N ALA A 97 1.70 -7.85 -2.37
CA ALA A 97 0.52 -7.41 -1.62
C ALA A 97 -0.37 -8.55 -1.09
N GLY A 98 -0.23 -9.79 -1.62
CA GLY A 98 -1.06 -10.95 -1.26
C GLY A 98 -2.36 -11.09 -2.07
N PHE A 99 -2.39 -10.58 -3.30
CA PHE A 99 -3.54 -10.48 -4.20
C PHE A 99 -3.49 -11.40 -5.43
N ASP A 100 -2.49 -12.28 -5.54
CA ASP A 100 -2.21 -13.13 -6.72
C ASP A 100 -3.42 -13.92 -7.24
N ASP A 101 -4.33 -14.29 -6.34
CA ASP A 101 -5.43 -15.21 -6.62
C ASP A 101 -6.83 -14.55 -6.50
N LEU A 102 -6.89 -13.20 -6.52
CA LEU A 102 -8.16 -12.44 -6.50
C LEU A 102 -9.15 -12.87 -7.59
N ALA A 103 -8.66 -13.35 -8.73
CA ALA A 103 -9.50 -13.73 -9.87
C ALA A 103 -10.27 -15.05 -9.63
N ASP A 104 -9.79 -15.90 -8.73
CA ASP A 104 -10.35 -17.22 -8.45
C ASP A 104 -11.23 -17.23 -7.17
N LEU A 105 -11.27 -16.11 -6.44
CA LEU A 105 -12.13 -15.92 -5.28
C LEU A 105 -13.61 -15.80 -5.64
N THR A 106 -14.41 -16.70 -5.07
CA THR A 106 -15.88 -16.59 -5.14
C THR A 106 -16.40 -15.68 -4.04
N ALA A 107 -17.59 -15.09 -4.25
CA ALA A 107 -18.27 -14.31 -3.22
C ALA A 107 -18.50 -15.13 -1.94
N GLU A 108 -18.80 -16.44 -2.07
CA GLU A 108 -18.98 -17.31 -0.90
C GLU A 108 -17.68 -17.48 -0.09
N THR A 109 -16.53 -17.48 -0.76
CA THR A 109 -15.22 -17.59 -0.10
C THR A 109 -14.90 -16.31 0.66
N VAL A 110 -15.17 -15.14 0.05
CA VAL A 110 -15.01 -13.85 0.73
C VAL A 110 -15.96 -13.73 1.93
N GLU A 111 -17.23 -14.12 1.79
CA GLU A 111 -18.20 -14.09 2.89
C GLU A 111 -17.80 -15.02 4.04
N ARG A 112 -17.32 -16.23 3.74
CA ARG A 112 -16.76 -17.14 4.75
C ARG A 112 -15.56 -16.49 5.45
N ASN A 113 -14.61 -15.96 4.68
CA ASN A 113 -13.41 -15.34 5.22
C ASN A 113 -13.74 -14.16 6.15
N ILE A 114 -14.71 -13.32 5.78
CA ILE A 114 -15.22 -12.22 6.62
C ILE A 114 -15.76 -12.78 7.94
N ALA A 115 -16.60 -13.82 7.89
CA ALA A 115 -17.16 -14.42 9.10
C ALA A 115 -16.08 -15.02 10.03
N ASP A 116 -15.05 -15.64 9.45
CA ASP A 116 -13.90 -16.16 10.20
C ASP A 116 -13.11 -15.02 10.86
N LEU A 117 -12.86 -13.93 10.12
CA LEU A 117 -12.12 -12.77 10.61
C LEU A 117 -12.87 -11.99 11.71
N ASP A 118 -14.18 -11.80 11.57
CA ASP A 118 -15.03 -11.19 12.60
C ASP A 118 -14.95 -11.95 13.93
N SER A 119 -14.69 -13.27 13.88
CA SER A 119 -14.50 -14.09 15.07
C SER A 119 -13.15 -13.82 15.78
N PHE A 120 -12.14 -13.37 15.04
CA PHE A 120 -10.79 -13.10 15.53
C PHE A 120 -10.53 -11.63 15.88
N GLU A 121 -11.30 -10.68 15.31
CA GLU A 121 -11.13 -9.23 15.55
C GLU A 121 -11.18 -8.88 17.05
N ARG A 122 -11.99 -9.60 17.83
CA ARG A 122 -12.15 -9.38 19.27
C ARG A 122 -10.97 -9.83 20.12
N ILE A 123 -9.98 -10.49 19.53
CA ILE A 123 -8.79 -10.92 20.27
C ILE A 123 -7.98 -9.67 20.63
N ASP A 124 -7.74 -9.50 21.92
CA ASP A 124 -6.78 -8.53 22.43
C ASP A 124 -5.37 -9.16 22.38
N PRO A 125 -4.47 -8.65 21.52
CA PRO A 125 -3.10 -9.17 21.42
C PRO A 125 -2.29 -8.97 22.72
N PHE A 126 -2.71 -8.05 23.58
CA PHE A 126 -2.02 -7.65 24.82
C PHE A 126 -2.77 -8.12 26.09
N GLU A 127 -3.69 -9.07 25.93
CA GLU A 127 -4.42 -9.65 27.07
C GLU A 127 -3.45 -10.30 28.06
N HIS A 128 -3.57 -9.94 29.33
CA HIS A 128 -2.79 -10.51 30.42
C HIS A 128 -3.63 -11.42 31.32
N ALA A 129 -3.11 -12.61 31.61
CA ALA A 129 -3.65 -13.52 32.62
C ALA A 129 -2.56 -13.85 33.64
N ASP A 130 -2.86 -13.69 34.93
CA ASP A 130 -1.91 -13.91 36.03
C ASP A 130 -0.58 -13.13 35.88
N GLY A 131 -0.66 -11.91 35.34
CA GLY A 131 0.49 -11.03 35.12
C GLY A 131 1.42 -11.49 33.99
N LYS A 132 0.95 -12.38 33.12
CA LYS A 132 1.66 -12.82 31.92
C LYS A 132 0.81 -12.60 30.69
N LEU A 133 1.46 -12.19 29.62
CA LEU A 133 0.85 -12.09 28.30
C LEU A 133 0.28 -13.45 27.87
N VAL A 134 -1.01 -13.48 27.53
CA VAL A 134 -1.73 -14.69 27.08
C VAL A 134 -1.21 -15.14 25.71
N LEU A 135 -0.82 -14.18 24.86
CA LEU A 135 -0.33 -14.41 23.51
C LEU A 135 1.16 -14.03 23.42
N PRO A 136 2.09 -14.91 23.82
CA PRO A 136 3.50 -14.57 24.02
C PRO A 136 4.21 -14.11 22.73
N GLN A 137 3.67 -14.40 21.56
CA GLN A 137 4.19 -13.92 20.28
C GLN A 137 4.16 -12.39 20.16
N PHE A 138 3.26 -11.69 20.86
CA PHE A 138 3.21 -10.23 20.87
C PHE A 138 4.15 -9.57 21.89
N ALA A 139 4.89 -10.34 22.68
CA ALA A 139 5.72 -9.80 23.77
C ALA A 139 6.79 -8.81 23.30
N ALA A 140 7.34 -8.99 22.09
CA ALA A 140 8.31 -8.06 21.52
C ALA A 140 7.64 -6.74 21.11
N VAL A 141 6.48 -6.81 20.45
CA VAL A 141 5.68 -5.65 20.05
C VAL A 141 5.22 -4.86 21.27
N GLU A 142 4.69 -5.56 22.28
CA GLU A 142 4.24 -4.97 23.55
C GLU A 142 5.38 -4.22 24.26
N ARG A 143 6.57 -4.83 24.33
CA ARG A 143 7.74 -4.18 24.91
C ARG A 143 8.10 -2.88 24.21
N VAL A 144 8.08 -2.87 22.88
CA VAL A 144 8.37 -1.63 22.13
C VAL A 144 7.31 -0.59 22.44
N LEU A 145 6.03 -0.93 22.35
CA LEU A 145 4.91 -0.03 22.64
C LEU A 145 4.97 0.54 24.06
N ASP A 146 5.36 -0.25 25.06
CA ASP A 146 5.47 0.19 26.46
C ASP A 146 6.67 1.12 26.72
N ASN A 147 7.70 1.07 25.87
CA ASN A 147 8.90 1.89 26.00
C ASN A 147 8.87 3.14 25.09
N VAL A 148 7.82 3.33 24.29
CA VAL A 148 7.61 4.58 23.56
C VAL A 148 7.00 5.61 24.49
N GLU A 149 7.79 6.61 24.86
CA GLU A 149 7.31 7.80 25.55
C GLU A 149 6.97 8.86 24.50
N ILE A 150 5.68 9.19 24.37
CA ILE A 150 5.25 10.35 23.58
C ILE A 150 5.30 11.57 24.48
N VAL A 151 6.02 12.60 24.03
CA VAL A 151 6.18 13.86 24.74
C VAL A 151 5.44 14.98 24.03
N ASP A 152 4.88 15.91 24.80
CA ASP A 152 4.28 17.14 24.29
C ASP A 152 5.34 18.14 23.78
N ASP A 153 4.89 19.27 23.23
CA ASP A 153 5.77 20.35 22.73
C ASP A 153 6.70 20.93 23.82
N ASP A 154 6.37 20.72 25.10
CA ASP A 154 7.13 21.15 26.27
C ASP A 154 8.07 20.04 26.81
N GLY A 155 8.08 18.86 26.18
CA GLY A 155 8.93 17.72 26.54
C GLY A 155 8.42 16.90 27.73
N ASN A 156 7.15 17.07 28.14
CA ASN A 156 6.53 16.26 29.19
C ASN A 156 5.82 15.05 28.59
N ALA A 157 5.81 13.94 29.32
CA ALA A 157 5.08 12.74 28.93
C ALA A 157 3.58 13.02 28.74
N ASP A 158 3.06 12.67 27.57
CA ASP A 158 1.64 12.74 27.23
C ASP A 158 1.05 11.32 27.20
N ALA A 159 0.42 10.95 28.31
CA ALA A 159 -0.18 9.64 28.48
C ALA A 159 -1.39 9.39 27.55
N GLU A 160 -2.17 10.43 27.23
CA GLU A 160 -3.32 10.31 26.32
C GLU A 160 -2.83 10.02 24.88
N SER A 161 -1.79 10.73 24.45
CA SER A 161 -1.14 10.45 23.16
C SER A 161 -0.48 9.07 23.12
N GLY A 162 0.10 8.61 24.23
CA GLY A 162 0.65 7.25 24.35
C GLY A 162 -0.39 6.14 24.18
N GLU A 163 -1.56 6.27 24.81
CA GLU A 163 -2.68 5.32 24.61
C GLU A 163 -3.20 5.35 23.17
N SER A 164 -3.38 6.54 22.61
CA SER A 164 -3.80 6.71 21.20
C SER A 164 -2.81 6.13 20.20
N PHE A 165 -1.51 6.19 20.50
CA PHE A 165 -0.47 5.58 19.67
C PHE A 165 -0.56 4.06 19.63
N LYS A 166 -0.71 3.42 20.80
CA LYS A 166 -0.87 1.96 20.88
C LYS A 166 -2.12 1.52 20.12
N GLU A 167 -3.23 2.21 20.31
CA GLU A 167 -4.48 1.96 19.59
C GLU A 167 -4.28 2.10 18.07
N THR A 168 -3.63 3.17 17.61
CA THR A 168 -3.37 3.41 16.19
C THR A 168 -2.55 2.28 15.54
N VAL A 169 -1.51 1.79 16.21
CA VAL A 169 -0.68 0.67 15.73
C VAL A 169 -1.52 -0.60 15.60
N VAL A 170 -2.31 -0.91 16.63
CA VAL A 170 -3.18 -2.09 16.65
C VAL A 170 -4.24 -2.02 15.56
N GLU A 171 -4.95 -0.89 15.43
CA GLU A 171 -6.00 -0.70 14.43
C GLU A 171 -5.45 -0.77 13.01
N THR A 172 -4.32 -0.10 12.74
CA THR A 172 -3.66 -0.15 11.44
C THR A 172 -3.30 -1.59 11.06
N ALA A 173 -2.72 -2.33 12.00
CA ALA A 173 -2.36 -3.73 11.78
C ALA A 173 -3.59 -4.62 11.57
N ARG A 174 -4.67 -4.41 12.34
CA ARG A 174 -5.94 -5.12 12.17
C ARG A 174 -6.54 -4.90 10.79
N ILE A 175 -6.62 -3.64 10.32
CA ILE A 175 -7.16 -3.32 9.00
C ILE A 175 -6.34 -4.01 7.89
N LYS A 176 -5.01 -3.94 7.96
CA LYS A 176 -4.14 -4.58 6.96
C LYS A 176 -4.24 -6.10 6.97
N THR A 177 -4.28 -6.69 8.17
CA THR A 177 -4.48 -8.13 8.37
C THR A 177 -5.81 -8.57 7.78
N TYR A 178 -6.88 -7.82 8.07
CA TYR A 178 -8.22 -8.08 7.54
C TYR A 178 -8.25 -8.00 6.01
N MET A 179 -7.69 -6.93 5.43
CA MET A 179 -7.62 -6.75 3.98
C MET A 179 -6.85 -7.86 3.26
N ARG A 180 -5.80 -8.40 3.88
CA ARG A 180 -5.01 -9.49 3.30
C ARG A 180 -5.74 -10.83 3.40
N LEU A 181 -6.34 -11.12 4.55
CA LEU A 181 -6.97 -12.42 4.78
C LEU A 181 -8.37 -12.53 4.20
N CYS A 182 -9.09 -11.42 4.01
CA CYS A 182 -10.43 -11.47 3.40
C CYS A 182 -10.40 -12.03 1.97
N VAL A 183 -9.25 -11.92 1.31
CA VAL A 183 -8.96 -12.44 -0.03
C VAL A 183 -8.00 -13.63 0.01
N SER A 184 -7.97 -14.37 1.11
CA SER A 184 -7.23 -15.65 1.20
C SER A 184 -8.03 -16.77 0.55
N GLU A 185 -7.41 -17.55 -0.34
CA GLU A 185 -8.00 -18.81 -0.81
C GLU A 185 -7.93 -19.91 0.27
N ALA A 186 -6.91 -19.85 1.12
CA ALA A 186 -6.73 -20.77 2.22
C ALA A 186 -7.70 -20.49 3.37
N GLU A 187 -8.08 -21.55 4.10
CA GLU A 187 -8.83 -21.45 5.35
C GLU A 187 -8.05 -20.58 6.35
N ILE A 188 -8.73 -19.61 6.94
CA ILE A 188 -8.13 -18.68 7.89
C ILE A 188 -8.15 -19.31 9.28
N THR A 189 -6.99 -19.75 9.75
CA THR A 189 -6.86 -20.24 11.13
C THR A 189 -6.57 -19.08 12.08
N ARG A 190 -6.90 -19.27 13.37
CA ARG A 190 -6.52 -18.31 14.42
C ARG A 190 -5.02 -18.01 14.43
N GLU A 191 -4.19 -19.04 14.24
CA GLU A 191 -2.72 -18.91 14.20
C GLU A 191 -2.28 -18.02 13.03
N THR A 192 -2.81 -18.28 11.82
CA THR A 192 -2.53 -17.47 10.62
C THR A 192 -2.92 -16.00 10.81
N TYR A 193 -4.06 -15.74 11.45
CA TYR A 193 -4.49 -14.39 11.80
C TYR A 193 -3.53 -13.71 12.77
N LEU A 194 -3.14 -14.39 13.86
CA LEU A 194 -2.27 -13.81 14.89
C LEU A 194 -0.85 -13.55 14.38
N ASP A 195 -0.31 -14.45 13.57
CA ASP A 195 1.02 -14.29 12.97
C ASP A 195 1.05 -13.10 12.00
N LEU A 196 0.00 -12.97 11.16
CA LEU A 196 -0.10 -11.83 10.26
C LEU A 196 -0.34 -10.51 11.01
N LEU A 197 -1.17 -10.53 12.06
CA LEU A 197 -1.42 -9.37 12.91
C LEU A 197 -0.13 -8.88 13.56
N GLN A 198 0.68 -9.79 14.12
CA GLN A 198 1.99 -9.47 14.67
C GLN A 198 2.89 -8.83 13.61
N ALA A 199 3.00 -9.46 12.43
CA ALA A 199 3.84 -8.95 11.35
C ALA A 199 3.40 -7.55 10.88
N GLU A 200 2.10 -7.27 10.81
CA GLU A 200 1.60 -5.95 10.45
C GLU A 200 1.81 -4.90 11.57
N MET A 201 1.78 -5.29 12.85
CA MET A 201 2.16 -4.40 13.97
C MET A 201 3.64 -4.04 13.94
N GLU A 202 4.52 -5.02 13.72
CA GLU A 202 5.96 -4.79 13.57
C GLU A 202 6.23 -3.82 12.41
N LYS A 203 5.59 -4.04 11.26
CA LYS A 203 5.70 -3.12 10.12
C LYS A 203 5.20 -1.72 10.44
N ALA A 204 4.05 -1.59 11.11
CA ALA A 204 3.49 -0.29 11.48
C ALA A 204 4.45 0.48 12.40
N LEU A 205 5.01 -0.18 13.41
CA LEU A 205 5.99 0.41 14.31
C LEU A 205 7.24 0.87 13.58
N VAL A 206 7.82 0.00 12.74
CA VAL A 206 9.02 0.37 12.02
C VAL A 206 8.76 1.49 11.03
N VAL A 207 7.62 1.49 10.31
CA VAL A 207 7.24 2.61 9.45
C VAL A 207 7.15 3.91 10.25
N LEU A 208 6.54 3.90 11.43
CA LEU A 208 6.47 5.10 12.28
C LEU A 208 7.85 5.58 12.72
N PHE A 209 8.76 4.68 13.12
CA PHE A 209 10.13 5.04 13.51
C PHE A 209 11.04 5.41 12.33
N MET A 210 10.79 4.84 11.15
CA MET A 210 11.55 5.11 9.93
C MET A 210 11.02 6.31 9.17
N MET A 211 9.73 6.65 9.22
CA MET A 211 9.18 7.84 8.55
C MET A 211 9.83 9.13 9.06
N ASP A 212 10.33 9.14 10.30
CA ASP A 212 11.16 10.24 10.84
C ASP A 212 12.54 10.36 10.13
N LYS A 213 12.98 9.31 9.43
CA LYS A 213 14.24 9.25 8.67
C LYS A 213 14.08 9.15 7.15
N THR A 214 12.95 8.67 6.63
CA THR A 214 12.73 8.32 5.22
C THR A 214 11.29 8.60 4.79
N SER A 215 10.88 9.87 4.69
CA SER A 215 9.52 10.26 4.29
C SER A 215 9.09 9.85 2.87
N ASP A 216 9.99 9.29 2.05
CA ASP A 216 9.79 9.21 0.59
C ASP A 216 9.73 7.78 0.01
N ALA A 217 9.67 6.70 0.82
CA ALA A 217 9.96 5.34 0.32
C ALA A 217 8.93 4.24 0.68
N LEU A 218 7.64 4.54 0.63
CA LEU A 218 6.57 3.53 0.66
C LEU A 218 6.06 3.26 -0.77
N PRO A 219 5.78 2.00 -1.16
CA PRO A 219 5.82 0.72 -0.43
C PRO A 219 7.21 0.12 -0.17
N LEU A 220 7.21 -0.95 0.64
CA LEU A 220 8.41 -1.63 1.14
C LEU A 220 8.53 -2.99 0.43
N ASP A 221 9.55 -3.14 -0.42
CA ASP A 221 9.91 -4.43 -1.03
C ASP A 221 10.45 -5.44 0.02
N ALA A 222 10.59 -6.71 -0.36
CA ALA A 222 11.05 -7.76 0.56
C ALA A 222 12.44 -7.50 1.17
N ALA A 223 13.34 -6.81 0.47
CA ALA A 223 14.66 -6.45 1.00
C ALA A 223 14.53 -5.31 2.03
N LYS A 224 13.64 -4.35 1.78
CA LYS A 224 13.25 -3.34 2.77
C LYS A 224 12.54 -3.97 3.96
N VAL A 225 11.74 -5.03 3.78
CA VAL A 225 11.12 -5.79 4.89
C VAL A 225 12.19 -6.49 5.75
N GLU A 226 13.19 -7.12 5.15
CA GLU A 226 14.33 -7.68 5.90
C GLU A 226 15.12 -6.58 6.62
N GLN A 227 15.35 -5.45 5.96
CA GLN A 227 16.00 -4.30 6.57
C GLN A 227 15.18 -3.76 7.76
N ILE A 228 13.87 -3.67 7.60
CA ILE A 228 12.90 -3.28 8.62
C ILE A 228 12.95 -4.21 9.82
N HIS A 229 12.97 -5.52 9.58
CA HIS A 229 13.10 -6.51 10.64
C HIS A 229 14.45 -6.37 11.36
N SER A 230 15.53 -6.11 10.62
CA SER A 230 16.84 -5.83 11.21
C SER A 230 16.86 -4.54 12.05
N GLU A 231 16.20 -3.46 11.62
CA GLU A 231 16.11 -2.23 12.41
C GLU A 231 15.22 -2.41 13.64
N PHE A 232 14.11 -3.13 13.53
CA PHE A 232 13.27 -3.51 14.67
C PHE A 232 14.07 -4.31 15.70
N GLN A 233 14.88 -5.27 15.25
CA GLN A 233 15.74 -6.06 16.12
C GLN A 233 16.77 -5.18 16.85
N LYS A 234 17.38 -4.20 16.19
CA LYS A 234 18.27 -3.24 16.86
C LYS A 234 17.53 -2.44 17.94
N LEU A 235 16.26 -2.13 17.70
CA LEU A 235 15.41 -1.40 18.65
C LEU A 235 15.14 -2.28 19.88
N LEU A 236 14.83 -3.57 19.68
CA LEU A 236 14.73 -4.55 20.76
C LEU A 236 16.05 -4.66 21.56
N ASP A 237 17.20 -4.70 20.88
CA ASP A 237 18.52 -4.82 21.52
C ASP A 237 18.86 -3.60 22.41
N VAL A 238 18.22 -2.44 22.21
CA VAL A 238 18.41 -1.23 23.05
C VAL A 238 17.50 -1.24 24.29
N LEU A 239 16.43 -2.03 24.26
CA LEU A 239 15.46 -2.16 25.37
C LEU A 239 15.85 -3.25 26.39
N ASP A 240 16.86 -4.08 26.09
CA ASP A 240 17.42 -5.12 26.97
C ASP A 240 18.64 -4.62 27.79
#